data_AF-A0AAW6M895-F1
#
_entry.id   AF-A0AAW6M895-F1
#
_cell.length_a   1.000
_cell.length_b   1.000
_cell.length_c   1.000
_cell.angle_alpha   90.00
_cell.angle_beta   90.00
_cell.angle_gamma   90.00
#
_symmetry.space_group_name_H-M   'P 1'
#
loop_
_entity.id
_entity.type
_entity.pdbx_description
1 polymer ?
#
loop_
_entity_poly.entity_id
_entity_poly.type
_entity_poly.pdbx_seq_one_letter_code
_entity_poly.pdbx_strand_id
1 'polypeptide(L)'
;DAIISILKKHGIKGGFFFTGEFYELYPDVVKRLREEGHLVGIHSYGHLLYMPWENRDSLLVTREQFEQDMLKSFEVMRKAGIEYKDAPVYIPPYEYYNKEIA
;
A
#
# COMPACT_ATOMS: atom_id res chain seq x y z
N ASP A 1 12.92 -8.14 8.35
CA ASP A 1 14.41 -8.03 8.34
C ASP A 1 15.14 -8.82 7.28
N ALA A 2 14.95 -10.15 7.15
CA ALA A 2 15.76 -10.97 6.24
C ALA A 2 15.83 -10.42 4.79
N ILE A 3 14.68 -10.03 4.23
CA ILE A 3 14.59 -9.46 2.88
C ILE A 3 15.39 -8.16 2.75
N ILE A 4 15.18 -7.20 3.66
CA ILE A 4 15.85 -5.89 3.65
C ILE A 4 17.37 -6.08 3.75
N SER A 5 17.83 -6.96 4.64
CA SER A 5 19.25 -7.24 4.81
C SER A 5 19.90 -7.85 3.56
N ILE A 6 19.19 -8.74 2.85
CA ILE A 6 19.68 -9.32 1.60
C ILE A 6 19.74 -8.27 0.49
N LEU A 7 18.68 -7.46 0.32
CA LEU A 7 18.68 -6.36 -0.64
C LEU A 7 19.84 -5.40 -0.40
N LYS A 8 20.06 -5.01 0.86
CA LYS A 8 21.20 -4.18 1.27
C LYS A 8 22.54 -4.83 0.96
N LYS A 9 22.72 -6.12 1.29
CA LYS A 9 23.95 -6.88 0.99
C LYS A 9 24.29 -6.87 -0.50
N HIS A 10 23.28 -6.93 -1.35
CA HIS A 10 23.44 -6.95 -2.80
C HIS A 10 23.37 -5.55 -3.45
N GLY A 11 23.16 -4.48 -2.67
CA GLY A 11 23.02 -3.12 -3.19
C GLY A 11 21.76 -2.89 -4.04
N ILE A 12 20.73 -3.72 -3.87
CA ILE A 12 19.50 -3.71 -4.68
C ILE A 12 18.41 -2.90 -3.96
N LYS A 13 17.62 -2.13 -4.72
CA LYS A 13 16.40 -1.48 -4.22
C LYS A 13 15.16 -2.29 -4.62
N GLY A 14 14.29 -2.60 -3.66
CA GLY A 14 12.95 -3.13 -3.91
C GLY A 14 11.85 -2.07 -3.77
N GLY A 15 10.65 -2.43 -4.23
CA GLY A 15 9.39 -1.75 -3.95
C GLY A 15 8.57 -2.53 -2.92
N PHE A 16 8.08 -1.84 -1.90
CA PHE A 16 7.30 -2.41 -0.81
C PHE A 16 5.96 -1.70 -0.72
N PHE A 17 4.87 -2.46 -0.81
CA PHE A 17 3.51 -1.93 -0.76
C PHE A 17 2.83 -2.53 0.47
N PHE A 18 2.53 -1.68 1.45
CA PHE A 18 1.99 -2.12 2.73
C PHE A 18 0.56 -1.64 2.94
N THR A 19 -0.18 -2.37 3.76
CA THR A 19 -1.47 -1.91 4.24
C THR A 19 -1.29 -0.70 5.16
N GLY A 20 -2.30 0.15 5.26
CA GLY A 20 -2.27 1.28 6.19
C GLY A 20 -2.09 0.86 7.65
N GLU A 21 -2.68 -0.27 8.06
CA GLU A 21 -2.44 -0.84 9.39
C GLU A 21 -0.95 -1.16 9.64
N PHE A 22 -0.24 -1.67 8.63
CA PHE A 22 1.19 -1.97 8.76
C PHE A 22 2.03 -0.70 8.98
N TYR A 23 1.67 0.43 8.37
CA TYR A 23 2.33 1.72 8.63
C TYR A 23 2.22 2.14 10.09
N GLU A 24 1.09 1.84 10.74
CA GLU A 24 0.84 2.18 12.14
C GLU A 24 1.50 1.19 13.11
N LEU A 25 1.48 -0.10 12.78
CA LEU A 25 2.08 -1.15 13.62
C LEU A 25 3.61 -1.21 13.52
N TYR A 26 4.19 -0.90 12.36
CA TYR A 26 5.63 -1.05 12.09
C TYR A 26 6.26 0.21 11.50
N PRO A 27 6.11 1.39 12.13
CA PRO A 27 6.63 2.65 11.60
C PRO A 27 8.16 2.66 11.43
N ASP A 28 8.88 1.93 12.28
CA ASP A 28 10.34 1.82 12.21
C ASP A 28 10.80 1.07 10.95
N VAL A 29 10.03 0.06 10.51
CA VAL A 29 10.33 -0.69 9.28
C VAL A 29 10.13 0.20 8.06
N VAL A 30 9.01 0.94 8.03
CA VAL A 30 8.71 1.91 6.95
C VAL A 30 9.79 2.99 6.89
N LYS A 31 10.14 3.58 8.04
CA LYS A 31 11.20 4.59 8.13
C LYS A 31 12.53 4.07 7.61
N ARG A 32 12.95 2.87 8.05
CA ARG A 32 14.19 2.25 7.59
C ARG A 32 14.19 2.02 6.08
N LEU A 33 13.11 1.48 5.52
CA LEU A 33 13.01 1.23 4.09
C LEU A 33 13.13 2.53 3.28
N ARG A 34 12.45 3.60 3.74
CA ARG A 34 12.54 4.94 3.13
C ARG A 34 13.96 5.51 3.21
N GLU A 35 14.60 5.46 4.38
CA GLU A 35 15.98 5.96 4.58
C GLU A 35 17.01 5.16 3.79
N GLU A 36 16.79 3.86 3.62
CA GLU A 36 17.60 3.01 2.76
C GLU A 36 17.30 3.20 1.26
N GLY A 37 16.36 4.08 0.88
CA GLY A 37 16.07 4.45 -0.52
C GLY A 37 15.26 3.43 -1.29
N HIS A 38 14.47 2.61 -0.61
CA HIS A 38 13.47 1.74 -1.23
C HIS A 38 12.23 2.54 -1.65
N LEU A 39 11.53 2.05 -2.67
CA LEU A 39 10.19 2.56 -2.96
C LEU A 39 9.24 1.97 -1.91
N VAL A 40 8.52 2.82 -1.20
CA VAL A 40 7.55 2.42 -0.18
C VAL A 40 6.22 3.08 -0.52
N GLY A 41 5.23 2.26 -0.88
CA GLY A 41 3.91 2.69 -1.32
C GLY A 41 2.79 2.03 -0.52
N ILE A 42 1.56 2.14 -1.00
CA ILE A 42 0.38 1.63 -0.31
C ILE A 42 -0.29 0.46 -1.05
N HIS A 43 -0.81 -0.48 -0.27
CA HIS A 43 -1.64 -1.61 -0.65
C HIS A 43 -3.01 -1.56 0.07
N SER A 44 -3.70 -0.41 0.01
CA SER A 44 -4.94 -0.08 0.73
C SER A 44 -4.78 0.05 2.25
N TYR A 45 -5.84 0.41 2.99
CA TYR A 45 -5.75 0.52 4.45
C TYR A 45 -6.05 -0.83 5.10
N GLY A 46 -7.23 -1.38 4.81
CA GLY A 46 -7.75 -2.61 5.43
C GLY A 46 -7.56 -3.89 4.64
N HIS A 47 -6.93 -3.85 3.45
CA HIS A 47 -6.82 -5.00 2.54
C HIS A 47 -8.19 -5.64 2.22
N LEU A 48 -9.17 -4.77 1.96
CA LEU A 48 -10.55 -5.19 1.68
C LEU A 48 -10.63 -5.88 0.32
N LEU A 49 -11.48 -6.91 0.23
CA LEU A 49 -11.92 -7.43 -1.06
C LEU A 49 -13.02 -6.50 -1.59
N TYR A 50 -12.70 -5.67 -2.58
CA TYR A 50 -13.63 -4.64 -3.06
C TYR A 50 -14.72 -5.16 -4.00
N MET A 51 -14.51 -6.28 -4.67
CA MET A 51 -15.46 -6.92 -5.59
C MET A 51 -15.48 -8.44 -5.42
N PRO A 52 -16.62 -9.11 -5.66
CA PRO A 52 -16.71 -10.55 -5.50
C PRO A 52 -15.92 -11.26 -6.60
N TRP A 53 -15.38 -12.43 -6.30
CA TRP A 53 -14.60 -13.24 -7.24
C TRP A 53 -15.43 -13.72 -8.43
N GLU A 54 -16.72 -13.94 -8.21
CA GLU A 54 -17.67 -14.48 -9.17
C GLU A 54 -18.19 -13.42 -10.14
N ASN A 55 -18.14 -12.14 -9.76
CA ASN A 55 -18.63 -11.04 -10.58
C ASN A 55 -17.79 -9.77 -10.35
N ARG A 56 -16.74 -9.62 -11.16
CA ARG A 56 -15.82 -8.48 -11.07
C ARG A 56 -16.47 -7.13 -11.40
N ASP A 57 -17.63 -7.10 -12.05
CA ASP A 57 -18.32 -5.88 -12.45
C ASP A 57 -19.23 -5.30 -11.35
N SER A 58 -19.29 -5.93 -10.16
CA SER A 58 -19.98 -5.39 -8.99
C SER A 58 -19.00 -5.05 -7.87
N LEU A 59 -19.49 -4.38 -6.82
CA LEU A 59 -18.70 -4.07 -5.62
C LEU A 59 -19.30 -4.75 -4.38
N LEU A 60 -18.42 -5.20 -3.49
CA LEU A 60 -18.75 -5.65 -2.12
C LEU A 60 -18.77 -4.49 -1.12
N VAL A 61 -18.15 -3.36 -1.49
CA VAL A 61 -18.10 -2.14 -0.70
C VAL A 61 -18.78 -0.99 -1.46
N THR A 62 -19.25 0.01 -0.74
CA THR A 62 -19.69 1.26 -1.39
C THR A 62 -18.49 2.03 -1.92
N ARG A 63 -18.74 2.92 -2.89
CA ARG A 63 -17.72 3.85 -3.39
C ARG A 63 -17.11 4.69 -2.26
N GLU A 64 -17.95 5.16 -1.33
CA GLU A 64 -17.50 5.90 -0.15
C GLU A 64 -16.58 5.07 0.74
N GLN A 65 -16.88 3.79 0.98
CA GLN A 65 -16.02 2.90 1.77
C GLN A 65 -14.65 2.70 1.11
N PHE A 66 -14.61 2.50 -0.21
CA PHE A 66 -13.36 2.44 -0.97
C PHE A 66 -12.55 3.74 -0.84
N GLU A 67 -13.20 4.89 -1.03
CA GLU A 67 -12.54 6.20 -0.93
C GLU A 67 -12.00 6.46 0.47
N GLN A 68 -12.75 6.12 1.52
CA GLN A 68 -12.28 6.24 2.91
C GLN A 68 -11.07 5.34 3.19
N ASP A 69 -11.08 4.10 2.68
CA ASP A 69 -9.96 3.17 2.81
C ASP A 69 -8.69 3.71 2.10
N MET A 70 -8.85 4.34 0.93
CA MET A 70 -7.75 4.99 0.21
C MET A 70 -7.30 6.31 0.86
N LEU A 71 -8.21 7.12 1.37
CA LEU A 71 -7.85 8.37 2.05
C LEU A 71 -7.07 8.10 3.34
N LYS A 72 -7.53 7.13 4.14
CA LYS A 72 -6.86 6.74 5.37
C LYS A 72 -5.47 6.16 5.10
N SER A 73 -5.33 5.41 4.02
CA SER A 73 -4.05 4.94 3.50
C SER A 73 -3.07 6.07 3.22
N PHE A 74 -3.49 7.08 2.45
CA PHE A 74 -2.63 8.21 2.13
C PHE A 74 -2.31 9.06 3.36
N GLU A 75 -3.22 9.13 4.33
CA GLU A 75 -2.97 9.81 5.59
C GLU A 75 -1.82 9.18 6.38
N VAL A 76 -1.81 7.85 6.55
CA VAL A 76 -0.74 7.16 7.28
C VAL A 76 0.59 7.18 6.51
N MET A 77 0.54 7.10 5.18
CA MET A 77 1.72 7.25 4.32
C MET A 77 2.36 8.64 4.48
N ARG A 78 1.54 9.70 4.51
CA ARG A 78 2.00 11.07 4.75
C ARG A 78 2.55 11.25 6.15
N LYS A 79 1.94 10.65 7.18
CA LYS A 79 2.48 10.64 8.56
C LYS A 79 3.85 9.96 8.63
N ALA A 80 4.08 8.97 7.77
CA ALA A 80 5.39 8.33 7.58
C ALA A 80 6.34 9.13 6.67
N GLY A 81 6.02 10.38 6.33
CA GLY A 81 6.88 11.27 5.54
C GLY A 81 7.04 10.85 4.08
N ILE A 82 6.03 10.17 3.52
CA ILE A 82 5.98 9.77 2.11
C ILE A 82 4.77 10.45 1.49
N GLU A 83 4.99 11.36 0.55
CA GLU A 83 3.91 12.01 -0.20
C GLU A 83 3.52 11.16 -1.41
N TYR A 84 2.32 11.34 -1.96
CA TYR A 84 1.86 10.60 -3.15
C TYR A 84 2.83 10.70 -4.34
N LYS A 85 3.45 11.87 -4.53
CA LYS A 85 4.45 12.09 -5.59
C LYS A 85 5.72 11.23 -5.43
N ASP A 86 6.02 10.78 -4.22
CA ASP A 86 7.20 9.97 -3.91
C ASP A 86 6.93 8.48 -4.21
N ALA A 87 5.65 8.07 -4.20
CA ALA A 87 5.20 6.73 -4.53
C ALA A 87 3.87 6.78 -5.33
N PRO A 88 3.89 7.18 -6.62
CA PRO A 88 2.69 7.37 -7.44
C PRO A 88 2.16 6.05 -8.01
N VAL A 89 2.28 4.97 -7.24
CA VAL A 89 1.90 3.62 -7.62
C VAL A 89 1.10 3.01 -6.47
N TYR A 90 -0.04 2.43 -6.83
CA TYR A 90 -0.91 1.69 -5.93
C TYR A 90 -1.05 0.28 -6.46
N ILE A 91 -0.93 -0.71 -5.58
CA ILE A 91 -1.28 -2.09 -5.89
C ILE A 91 -2.59 -2.38 -5.15
N PRO A 92 -3.68 -2.77 -5.82
CA PRO A 92 -4.92 -3.11 -5.13
C PRO A 92 -4.79 -4.44 -4.37
N PRO A 93 -5.45 -4.61 -3.21
CA PRO A 93 -5.57 -5.89 -2.52
C PRO A 93 -5.90 -7.02 -3.48
N TYR A 94 -5.19 -8.13 -3.32
CA TYR A 94 -5.30 -9.31 -4.19
C TYR A 94 -5.03 -9.06 -5.69
N GLU A 95 -4.44 -7.92 -6.06
CA GLU A 95 -4.26 -7.48 -7.45
C GLU A 95 -5.60 -7.42 -8.23
N TYR A 96 -6.71 -7.27 -7.50
CA TYR A 96 -8.06 -7.42 -8.02
C TYR A 96 -8.83 -6.10 -7.98
N TYR A 97 -9.19 -5.60 -9.16
CA TYR A 97 -9.81 -4.29 -9.34
C TYR A 97 -10.72 -4.24 -10.57
N ASN A 98 -11.64 -3.29 -10.66
CA ASN A 98 -12.49 -3.08 -11.82
C ASN A 98 -12.52 -1.59 -12.21
N LYS A 99 -13.26 -1.24 -13.26
CA LYS A 99 -13.38 0.14 -13.75
C LYS A 99 -13.98 1.12 -12.73
N GLU A 100 -14.71 0.62 -11.73
CA GLU A 100 -15.36 1.45 -10.71
C GLU A 100 -14.36 1.93 -9.65
N ILE A 101 -13.16 1.35 -9.56
CA ILE A 101 -12.12 1.73 -8.59
C ILE A 101 -10.74 1.98 -9.22
N ALA A 102 -10.64 1.90 -10.55
CA ALA A 102 -9.41 2.15 -11.33
C ALA A 102 -9.16 3.64 -11.56
#